data_AF-A0A7V9GNZ3-F1
#
_entry.id   AF-A0A7V9GNZ3-F1
#
_cell.length_a   1.000
_cell.length_b   1.000
_cell.length_c   1.000
_cell.angle_alpha   90.00
_cell.angle_beta   90.00
_cell.angle_gamma   90.00
#
_symmetry.space_group_name_H-M   'P 1'
#
loop_
_entity.id
_entity.type
_entity.pdbx_description
1 polymer ?
#
loop_
_entity_poly.entity_id
_entity_poly.type
_entity_poly.pdbx_seq_one_letter_code
_entity_poly.pdbx_strand_id
1 'polypeptide(L)' 'MQELISQLTSKVGLNEDQAKIAVQVITDYIGEKYPMIKAQIANLTGGKEKGDGAPQVGGIDLSGLG' A
#
# COMPACT_ATOMS: atom_id res chain seq x y z
N MET A 1 5.47 -7.26 5.88
CA MET A 1 5.60 -7.65 4.45
C MET A 1 6.67 -8.72 4.24
N GLN A 2 7.93 -8.48 4.59
CA GLN A 2 9.00 -9.50 4.51
C GLN A 2 8.66 -10.80 5.25
N GLU A 3 8.08 -10.69 6.45
CA GLU A 3 7.62 -11.87 7.20
C GLU A 3 6.54 -12.66 6.46
N LEU A 4 5.58 -11.98 5.82
CA LEU A 4 4.53 -12.62 5.04
C LEU A 4 5.09 -13.35 3.80
N ILE A 5 6.04 -12.72 3.11
CA ILE A 5 6.78 -13.35 2.00
C ILE A 5 7.50 -14.60 2.50
N SER A 6 8.21 -14.52 3.62
CA SER A 6 8.90 -15.67 4.22
C SER A 6 7.94 -16.80 4.60
N GLN A 7 6.74 -16.49 5.09
CA GLN A 7 5.72 -17.50 5.38
C GLN A 7 5.15 -18.13 4.10
N LEU A 8 4.94 -17.35 3.04
CA LEU A 8 4.49 -17.86 1.74
C LEU A 8 5.53 -18.77 1.09
N THR A 9 6.81 -18.44 1.19
CA THR A 9 7.86 -19.29 0.64
C THR A 9 8.06 -20.57 1.47
N SER A 10 8.08 -20.46 2.80
CA SER A 10 8.35 -21.60 3.69
C SER A 10 7.17 -22.54 3.90
N LYS A 11 5.93 -22.03 3.96
CA LYS A 11 4.74 -22.84 4.29
C LYS A 11 3.92 -23.24 3.08
N VAL A 12 3.88 -22.39 2.05
CA VAL A 12 3.09 -22.61 0.83
C VAL A 12 3.96 -23.14 -0.31
N GLY A 13 5.28 -23.03 -0.19
CA GLY A 13 6.23 -23.50 -1.21
C GLY A 13 6.28 -22.59 -2.44
N LEU A 14 5.82 -21.33 -2.32
CA LEU A 14 5.96 -20.35 -3.39
C LEU A 14 7.43 -19.95 -3.53
N ASN A 15 7.89 -19.73 -4.75
CA ASN A 15 9.17 -19.03 -4.93
C ASN A 15 9.01 -17.54 -4.56
N GLU A 16 10.13 -16.83 -4.48
CA GLU A 16 10.14 -15.43 -4.02
C GLU A 16 9.28 -14.51 -4.89
N ASP A 17 9.29 -14.69 -6.21
CA ASP A 17 8.51 -13.88 -7.15
C ASP A 17 7.02 -14.17 -7.04
N GLN A 18 6.65 -15.45 -6.92
CA GLN A 18 5.27 -15.87 -6.66
C GLN A 18 4.74 -15.34 -5.33
N ALA A 19 5.57 -15.34 -4.29
CA ALA A 19 5.22 -14.80 -2.98
C ALA A 19 4.98 -13.28 -3.07
N LYS A 20 5.84 -12.53 -3.77
CA LYS A 20 5.64 -11.09 -4.01
C LYS A 20 4.33 -10.81 -4.75
N ILE A 21 4.04 -11.57 -5.80
CA ILE A 21 2.79 -11.46 -6.56
C ILE A 21 1.57 -11.77 -5.67
N ALA A 22 1.62 -12.84 -4.90
CA ALA A 22 0.53 -13.22 -3.99
C ALA A 22 0.22 -12.11 -2.99
N VAL A 23 1.26 -11.51 -2.41
CA VAL A 23 1.08 -10.40 -1.48
C VAL A 23 0.47 -9.18 -2.17
N GLN A 24 0.90 -8.86 -3.40
CA GLN A 24 0.31 -7.78 -4.20
C GLN A 24 -1.19 -8.00 -4.43
N VAL A 25 -1.58 -9.20 -4.88
CA VAL A 25 -3.00 -9.54 -5.14
C VAL A 25 -3.86 -9.42 -3.88
N ILE A 26 -3.37 -9.91 -2.73
CA ILE A 26 -4.08 -9.80 -1.45
C ILE A 26 -4.23 -8.33 -1.04
N THR A 27 -3.17 -7.56 -1.20
CA THR A 27 -3.10 -6.13 -0.87
C THR A 27 -4.13 -5.34 -1.70
N ASP A 28 -4.18 -5.60 -3.00
CA ASP A 28 -5.12 -4.97 -3.92
C ASP A 28 -6.56 -5.35 -3.60
N TYR A 29 -6.84 -6.64 -3.36
CA TYR A 29 -8.16 -7.13 -2.97
C TYR A 29 -8.67 -6.47 -1.68
N ILE A 30 -7.81 -6.37 -0.65
CA ILE A 30 -8.17 -5.72 0.62
C ILE A 30 -8.38 -4.21 0.39
N GLY A 31 -7.53 -3.57 -0.41
CA GLY A 31 -7.67 -2.15 -0.74
C GLY A 31 -8.96 -1.80 -1.50
N GLU A 32 -9.40 -2.70 -2.38
CA GLU A 32 -10.69 -2.58 -3.07
C GLU A 32 -11.88 -2.77 -2.12
N LYS A 33 -11.81 -3.76 -1.22
CA LYS A 33 -12.88 -4.04 -0.26
C LYS A 33 -12.97 -3.02 0.87
N TYR A 34 -11.83 -2.45 1.26
CA TYR A 34 -11.72 -1.52 2.38
C TYR A 34 -10.93 -0.26 1.95
N PRO A 35 -11.54 0.64 1.17
CA PRO A 35 -10.86 1.82 0.64
C PRO A 35 -10.24 2.71 1.72
N MET A 36 -10.84 2.75 2.91
CA MET A 36 -10.36 3.55 4.05
C MET A 36 -8.96 3.14 4.55
N ILE A 37 -8.55 1.88 4.36
CA ILE A 37 -7.24 1.39 4.80
C ILE A 37 -6.24 1.26 3.65
N LYS A 38 -6.65 1.56 2.41
CA LYS A 38 -5.80 1.43 1.22
C LYS A 38 -4.49 2.21 1.33
N ALA A 39 -4.55 3.44 1.81
CA ALA A 39 -3.35 4.28 2.02
C ALA A 39 -2.39 3.70 3.08
N GLN A 40 -2.94 3.14 4.16
CA GLN A 40 -2.14 2.50 5.22
C GLN A 40 -1.45 1.24 4.69
N ILE A 41 -2.19 0.46 3.89
CA ILE A 41 -1.67 -0.74 3.24
C ILE A 41 -0.57 -0.39 2.23
N ALA A 42 -0.74 0.65 1.40
CA ALA A 42 0.28 1.11 0.46
C ALA A 42 1.61 1.50 1.15
N ASN A 43 1.50 2.19 2.29
CA ASN A 43 2.66 2.53 3.12
C ASN A 43 3.36 1.27 3.67
N LEU A 44 2.60 0.24 4.05
CA LEU A 44 3.15 -1.02 4.54
C LEU A 44 3.82 -1.84 3.44
N THR A 45 3.33 -1.76 2.20
CA THR A 45 3.90 -2.49 1.05
C THR A 45 5.10 -1.79 0.43
N GLY A 46 5.45 -0.59 0.88
CA GLY A 46 6.51 0.21 0.27
C GLY A 46 6.18 0.63 -1.16
N GLY A 47 4.92 0.47 -1.56
CA GLY A 47 4.42 0.97 -2.82
C GLY A 47 4.44 2.49 -2.74
N LYS A 48 5.45 3.12 -3.35
CA LYS A 48 5.28 4.49 -3.83
C LYS A 48 4.02 4.45 -4.67
N GLU A 49 2.97 5.09 -4.18
CA GLU A 49 1.76 5.31 -4.96
C GLU A 49 2.23 5.80 -6.33
N LYS A 50 1.96 5.01 -7.37
CA LYS A 50 1.98 5.55 -8.72
C LYS A 50 0.80 6.52 -8.72
N GLY A 51 1.13 7.78 -8.44
CA GLY A 51 0.19 8.80 -8.03
C GLY A 51 -0.93 9.01 -9.04
N ASP A 52 -2.14 9.03 -8.50
CA ASP A 52 -3.24 9.86 -8.97
C ASP A 52 -4.01 10.27 -7.70
N GLY A 53 -3.51 11.31 -7.05
CA GLY A 53 -4.08 11.83 -5.80
C GLY A 53 -3.03 12.49 -4.94
N ALA A 54 -2.72 13.75 -5.22
CA ALA A 54 -1.82 14.55 -4.39
C ALA A 54 -2.27 14.52 -2.91
N PRO A 55 -1.35 14.35 -1.93
CA PRO A 55 -1.67 14.67 -0.56
C PRO A 55 -1.92 16.18 -0.46
N GLN A 56 -3.18 16.59 -0.38
CA GLN A 56 -3.56 17.94 0.02
C GLN A 56 -3.31 18.09 1.52
N VAL A 57 -2.06 18.33 1.87
CA VAL A 57 -1.68 18.89 3.17
C VAL A 57 -1.93 20.40 3.11
N GLY A 58 -3.06 20.81 3.69
CA GLY A 58 -3.35 22.14 4.25
C GLY A 58 -2.87 23.35 3.46
N GLY A 59 -3.75 23.89 2.60
CA GLY A 59 -3.60 25.26 2.13
C GLY A 59 -3.55 26.21 3.32
N ILE A 60 -2.41 26.87 3.52
CA ILE A 60 -2.35 28.07 4.37
C ILE A 60 -3.16 29.13 3.65
N ASP A 61 -4.29 29.51 4.23
CA ASP A 61 -5.12 30.59 3.72
C ASP A 61 -4.43 31.94 4.00
N LEU A 62 -3.85 32.54 2.96
CA LEU A 62 -3.18 33.83 2.99
C LEU A 62 -4.17 35.01 2.81
N SER A 63 -5.48 34.78 2.83
CA SER A 63 -6.49 35.86 2.73
C SER A 63 -6.50 36.84 3.90
N GLY A 64 -5.70 36.60 4.95
CA GLY A 64 -5.58 37.45 6.14
C GLY A 64 -4.33 38.34 6.22
N LEU A 65 -3.44 38.37 5.21
CA LEU A 65 -2.29 39.29 5.21
C LEU A 65 -2.64 40.57 4.43
N GLY A 66 -3.45 41.42 5.07
CA GLY A 66 -3.61 42.83 4.73
C GLY A 66 -2.70 43.72 5.57
#